data_AF-A0A9E3E4D0-F1
#
_entry.id   AF-A0A9E3E4D0-F1
#
_cell.length_a   1.000
_cell.length_b   1.000
_cell.length_c   1.000
_cell.angle_alpha   90.00
_cell.angle_beta   90.00
_cell.angle_gamma   90.00
#
_symmetry.space_group_name_H-M   'P 1'
#
loop_
_entity.id
_entity.type
_entity.pdbx_description
1 polymer ?
#
loop_
_entity_poly.entity_id
_entity_poly.type
_entity_poly.pdbx_seq_one_letter_code
_entity_poly.pdbx_strand_id
1 'polypeptide(L)'
;MADTVCTRLLARATEIEGSSQALSHRLHVPEATLLRWSSGRAQMPFRAYEMLLQFVQHAESNAPLVMTSAGPSSAPASTNPERLTFPLGPLLGRCARCDGTEFRRYDANAPLKMTSVLECCACLAQVILGVLLVELGRDSIAKVRANAASRARRLGPRIVKTTAPSAATR
;
A
#
# COMPACT_ATOMS: atom_id res chain seq x y z
N MET A 1 -13.96 -0.77 12.36
CA MET A 1 -13.04 -1.60 11.55
C MET A 1 -11.87 -0.72 11.13
N ALA A 2 -10.63 -1.18 11.28
CA ALA A 2 -9.47 -0.40 10.85
C ALA A 2 -9.37 -0.49 9.32
N ASP A 3 -9.95 0.48 8.63
CA ASP A 3 -9.93 0.55 7.18
C ASP A 3 -8.57 1.06 6.70
N THR A 4 -7.71 0.13 6.30
CA THR A 4 -6.34 0.40 5.85
C THR A 4 -6.14 -0.12 4.42
N VAL A 5 -5.12 0.38 3.72
CA VAL A 5 -4.77 -0.11 2.38
C VAL A 5 -4.57 -1.64 2.38
N CYS A 6 -3.99 -2.19 3.45
CA CYS A 6 -3.78 -3.63 3.60
C CYS A 6 -5.09 -4.41 3.73
N THR A 7 -6.08 -3.89 4.47
CA THR A 7 -7.39 -4.57 4.62
C THR A 7 -8.19 -4.50 3.33
N ARG A 8 -8.12 -3.39 2.58
CA ARG A 8 -8.75 -3.25 1.26
C ARG A 8 -8.11 -4.15 0.22
N LEU A 9 -6.77 -4.24 0.20
CA LEU A 9 -6.04 -5.10 -0.72
C LEU A 9 -6.35 -6.59 -0.46
N LEU A 10 -6.45 -6.99 0.82
CA LEU A 10 -6.89 -8.33 1.20
C LEU A 10 -8.32 -8.62 0.76
N ALA A 11 -9.25 -7.69 0.98
CA ALA A 11 -10.63 -7.84 0.53
C ALA A 11 -10.69 -8.04 -0.99
N ARG A 12 -9.96 -7.21 -1.74
CA ARG A 12 -9.89 -7.30 -3.20
C ARG A 12 -9.27 -8.62 -3.68
N ALA A 13 -8.18 -9.05 -3.07
CA ALA A 13 -7.56 -10.32 -3.42
C ALA A 13 -8.47 -11.52 -3.06
N THR A 14 -9.25 -11.41 -2.00
CA THR A 14 -10.23 -12.42 -1.59
C THR A 14 -11.42 -12.47 -2.56
N GLU A 15 -11.87 -11.34 -3.09
CA GLU A 15 -12.86 -11.28 -4.16
C GLU A 15 -12.36 -11.95 -5.44
N ILE A 16 -11.09 -11.70 -5.81
CA ILE A 16 -10.47 -12.27 -7.01
C ILE A 16 -10.32 -13.80 -6.90
N GLU A 17 -9.91 -14.32 -5.74
CA GLU A 17 -9.83 -15.76 -5.51
C GLU A 17 -11.16 -16.43 -5.16
N GLY A 18 -12.19 -15.65 -4.82
CA GLY A 18 -13.49 -16.16 -4.39
C GLY A 18 -13.55 -16.71 -2.96
N SER A 19 -12.42 -16.88 -2.26
CA SER A 19 -12.41 -17.27 -0.84
C SER A 19 -11.11 -16.94 -0.11
N SER A 20 -11.20 -16.73 1.21
CA SER A 20 -10.04 -16.54 2.11
C SER A 20 -9.17 -17.80 2.20
N GLN A 21 -9.79 -18.97 2.12
CA GLN A 21 -9.12 -20.26 2.13
C GLN A 21 -8.26 -20.47 0.87
N ALA A 22 -8.77 -20.15 -0.32
CA ALA A 22 -7.99 -20.23 -1.56
C ALA A 22 -6.81 -19.25 -1.55
N LEU A 23 -7.03 -18.02 -1.05
CA LEU A 23 -5.98 -17.02 -0.88
C LEU A 23 -4.90 -17.46 0.13
N SER A 24 -5.28 -18.21 1.18
CA SER A 24 -4.35 -18.78 2.17
C SER A 24 -3.38 -19.78 1.53
N HIS A 25 -3.89 -20.66 0.65
CA HIS A 25 -3.09 -21.62 -0.09
C HIS A 25 -2.14 -20.92 -1.07
N ARG A 26 -2.61 -19.87 -1.75
CA ARG A 26 -1.82 -19.16 -2.76
C ARG A 26 -0.70 -18.31 -2.19
N LEU A 27 -0.93 -17.68 -1.05
CA LEU A 27 0.08 -16.87 -0.37
C LEU A 27 0.97 -17.70 0.58
N HIS A 28 0.68 -18.99 0.76
CA HIS A 28 1.31 -19.86 1.76
C HIS A 28 1.25 -19.26 3.18
N VAL A 29 0.10 -18.67 3.53
CA VAL A 29 -0.14 -18.05 4.84
C VAL A 29 -1.35 -18.73 5.49
N PRO A 30 -1.30 -19.08 6.79
CA PRO A 30 -2.46 -19.65 7.47
C PRO A 30 -3.68 -18.72 7.42
N GLU A 31 -4.86 -19.27 7.17
CA GLU A 31 -6.11 -18.50 7.05
C GLU A 31 -6.40 -17.63 8.29
N ALA A 32 -6.13 -18.15 9.49
CA ALA A 32 -6.28 -17.39 10.73
C ALA A 32 -5.43 -16.11 10.75
N THR A 33 -4.28 -16.11 10.07
CA THR A 33 -3.41 -14.93 9.95
C THR A 33 -3.99 -13.91 8.99
N LEU A 34 -4.58 -14.36 7.86
CA LEU A 34 -5.28 -13.49 6.91
C LEU A 34 -6.49 -12.79 7.56
N LEU A 35 -7.27 -13.51 8.36
CA LEU A 35 -8.42 -12.95 9.10
C LEU A 35 -7.98 -11.91 10.14
N ARG A 36 -6.82 -12.11 10.78
CA ARG A 36 -6.26 -11.12 11.70
C ARG A 36 -5.74 -9.89 10.96
N TRP A 37 -5.18 -10.04 9.77
CA TRP A 37 -4.78 -8.91 8.93
C TRP A 37 -5.99 -8.16 8.39
N SER A 38 -7.04 -8.86 7.91
CA SER A 38 -8.25 -8.24 7.35
C SER A 38 -9.08 -7.50 8.40
N SER A 39 -9.04 -7.95 9.65
CA SER A 39 -9.67 -7.26 10.79
C SER A 39 -8.82 -6.13 11.37
N GLY A 40 -7.61 -5.91 10.88
CA GLY A 40 -6.65 -4.94 11.41
C GLY A 40 -6.10 -5.29 12.80
N ARG A 41 -6.29 -6.53 13.26
CA ARG A 41 -5.81 -7.05 14.56
C ARG A 41 -4.35 -7.51 14.52
N ALA A 42 -3.72 -7.47 13.35
CA ALA A 42 -2.30 -7.75 13.16
C ALA A 42 -1.76 -6.92 11.99
N GLN A 43 -0.50 -6.50 12.11
CA GLN A 43 0.22 -5.89 10.98
C GLN A 43 0.64 -6.97 9.99
N MET A 44 0.47 -6.66 8.71
CA MET A 44 0.93 -7.50 7.61
C MET A 44 2.43 -7.26 7.38
N PRO A 45 3.26 -8.33 7.31
CA PRO A 45 4.66 -8.19 6.95
C PRO A 45 4.80 -7.76 5.49
N PHE A 46 5.80 -6.93 5.19
CA PHE A 46 5.99 -6.31 3.88
C PHE A 46 6.09 -7.33 2.74
N ARG A 47 6.77 -8.46 2.94
CA ARG A 47 6.85 -9.53 1.95
C ARG A 47 5.47 -10.10 1.57
N ALA A 48 4.58 -10.27 2.55
CA ALA A 48 3.22 -10.74 2.28
C ALA A 48 2.44 -9.66 1.51
N TYR A 49 2.63 -8.39 1.85
CA TYR A 49 2.02 -7.28 1.13
C TYR A 49 2.48 -7.21 -0.34
N GLU A 50 3.78 -7.36 -0.62
CA GLU A 50 4.32 -7.40 -1.98
C GLU A 50 3.73 -8.55 -2.80
N MET A 51 3.66 -9.76 -2.23
CA MET A 51 3.06 -10.90 -2.93
C MET A 51 1.58 -10.67 -3.23
N LEU A 52 0.86 -10.08 -2.28
CA LEU A 52 -0.56 -9.77 -2.44
C LEU A 52 -0.79 -8.72 -3.52
N LEU A 53 0.09 -7.71 -3.59
CA LEU A 53 0.05 -6.67 -4.59
C LEU A 53 0.39 -7.21 -5.99
N GLN A 54 1.42 -8.04 -6.11
CA GLN A 54 1.77 -8.74 -7.34
C GLN A 54 0.64 -9.66 -7.81
N PHE A 55 0.01 -10.37 -6.88
CA PHE A 55 -1.11 -11.25 -7.19
C PHE A 55 -2.31 -10.48 -7.75
N VAL A 56 -2.76 -9.42 -7.07
CA VAL A 56 -3.87 -8.57 -7.53
C VAL A 56 -3.52 -7.94 -8.88
N GLN A 57 -2.30 -7.42 -9.03
CA GLN A 57 -1.84 -6.83 -10.29
C GLN A 57 -1.85 -7.84 -11.43
N HIS A 58 -1.38 -9.06 -11.21
CA HIS A 58 -1.35 -10.10 -12.24
C HIS A 58 -2.75 -10.59 -12.60
N ALA A 59 -3.62 -10.81 -11.61
CA ALA A 59 -5.00 -11.22 -11.83
C ALA A 59 -5.79 -10.15 -12.60
N GLU A 60 -5.59 -8.87 -12.31
CA GLU A 60 -6.22 -7.78 -13.03
C GLU A 60 -5.63 -7.57 -14.44
N SER A 61 -4.34 -7.88 -14.65
CA SER A 61 -3.68 -7.77 -15.96
C SER A 61 -4.08 -8.90 -16.92
N ASN A 62 -4.37 -10.09 -16.38
CA ASN A 62 -4.74 -11.28 -17.16
C ASN A 62 -6.24 -11.50 -17.27
N ALA A 63 -7.07 -10.75 -16.54
CA ALA A 63 -8.52 -10.88 -16.65
C ALA A 63 -8.99 -10.37 -18.03
N PRO A 64 -9.57 -11.24 -18.89
CA PRO A 64 -10.38 -10.77 -20.00
C PRO A 64 -11.57 -9.99 -19.41
N LEU A 65 -12.05 -8.99 -20.14
CA LEU A 65 -13.26 -8.22 -19.83
C LEU A 65 -14.49 -9.15 -19.73
N VAL A 66 -14.66 -9.83 -18.60
CA VAL A 66 -15.86 -10.59 -18.29
C VAL A 66 -16.63 -9.80 -17.26
N MET A 67 -17.76 -9.26 -17.73
CA MET A 67 -18.87 -8.81 -16.91
C MET A 67 -19.22 -9.88 -15.88
N THR A 68 -19.11 -9.55 -14.60
CA THR A 68 -19.98 -10.12 -13.58
C THR A 68 -20.40 -9.01 -12.62
N SER A 69 -21.60 -8.52 -12.89
CA SER A 69 -22.44 -7.71 -12.02
C SER A 69 -22.88 -8.49 -10.77
N ALA A 70 -22.75 -7.91 -9.57
CA ALA A 70 -23.79 -7.88 -8.54
C ALA A 70 -23.31 -7.16 -7.27
N GLY A 71 -24.05 -6.11 -6.88
CA GLY A 71 -23.93 -5.42 -5.58
C GLY A 71 -24.16 -3.91 -5.69
N PRO A 72 -25.40 -3.41 -5.63
CA PRO A 72 -25.67 -1.98 -5.67
C PRO A 72 -25.38 -1.38 -4.30
N SER A 73 -24.23 -0.72 -4.14
CA SER A 73 -24.05 0.26 -3.08
C SER A 73 -24.19 1.63 -3.71
N SER A 74 -25.42 2.13 -3.64
CA SER A 74 -25.82 3.48 -4.03
C SER A 74 -25.10 4.50 -3.14
N ALA A 75 -23.93 4.96 -3.56
CA ALA A 75 -23.42 6.26 -3.15
C ALA A 75 -23.91 7.29 -4.18
N PRO A 76 -24.52 8.43 -3.76
CA PRO A 76 -25.09 9.39 -4.69
C PRO A 76 -24.01 9.93 -5.62
N ALA A 77 -24.33 9.95 -6.91
CA ALA A 77 -23.54 10.58 -7.95
C ALA A 77 -23.35 12.07 -7.61
N SER A 78 -22.22 12.39 -6.97
CA SER A 78 -21.74 13.76 -6.91
C SER A 78 -21.21 14.12 -8.28
N THR A 79 -21.92 15.03 -8.95
CA THR A 79 -21.63 15.63 -10.26
C THR A 79 -20.39 16.55 -10.24
N ASN A 80 -19.47 16.34 -9.31
CA ASN A 80 -18.17 17.00 -9.29
C ASN A 80 -17.13 16.00 -9.81
N PRO A 81 -16.19 16.40 -10.70
CA PRO A 81 -15.08 15.54 -11.06
C PRO A 81 -14.33 15.19 -9.76
N GLU A 82 -14.52 13.95 -9.32
CA GLU A 82 -14.12 13.48 -7.99
C GLU A 82 -12.62 13.74 -7.81
N ARG A 83 -12.28 14.68 -6.91
CA ARG A 83 -10.88 14.95 -6.57
C ARG A 83 -10.36 13.79 -5.73
N LEU A 84 -9.44 13.05 -6.30
CA LEU A 84 -8.77 11.91 -5.71
C LEU A 84 -7.48 12.35 -5.03
N THR A 85 -7.26 11.82 -3.83
CA THR A 85 -6.00 11.92 -3.11
C THR A 85 -5.54 10.52 -2.72
N PHE A 86 -4.23 10.31 -2.68
CA PHE A 86 -3.64 8.99 -2.41
C PHE A 86 -2.74 9.07 -1.18
N PRO A 87 -3.29 8.94 0.04
CA PRO A 87 -2.52 8.97 1.26
C PRO A 87 -1.83 7.62 1.56
N LEU A 88 -0.58 7.67 2.02
CA LEU A 88 0.16 6.54 2.59
C LEU A 88 0.81 6.96 3.91
N GLY A 89 0.06 6.80 5.00
CA GLY A 89 0.44 7.33 6.31
C GLY A 89 0.53 8.86 6.27
N PRO A 90 1.67 9.48 6.60
CA PRO A 90 1.87 10.93 6.54
C PRO A 90 2.30 11.43 5.14
N LEU A 91 2.33 10.57 4.13
CA LEU A 91 2.72 10.92 2.76
C LEU A 91 1.48 11.00 1.87
N LEU A 92 1.54 11.87 0.87
CA LEU A 92 0.54 12.02 -0.18
C LEU A 92 1.21 11.72 -1.51
N GLY A 93 0.52 11.04 -2.41
CA GLY A 93 0.95 10.90 -3.80
C GLY A 93 1.11 12.29 -4.43
N ARG A 94 2.22 12.50 -5.15
CA ARG A 94 2.57 13.79 -5.75
C ARG A 94 2.74 13.65 -7.25
N CYS A 95 2.32 14.68 -7.98
CA CYS A 95 2.59 14.77 -9.40
C CYS A 95 4.08 15.05 -9.64
N ALA A 96 4.75 14.19 -10.41
CA ALA A 96 6.18 14.34 -10.73
C ALA A 96 6.54 15.65 -11.47
N ARG A 97 5.55 16.39 -12.01
CA ARG A 97 5.79 17.66 -12.71
C ARG A 97 5.62 18.92 -11.85
N CYS A 98 4.72 18.90 -10.86
CA CYS A 98 4.34 20.11 -10.12
C CYS A 98 4.15 19.91 -8.61
N ASP A 99 4.43 18.70 -8.11
CA ASP A 99 4.19 18.28 -6.73
C ASP A 99 2.74 18.38 -6.22
N GLY A 100 1.78 18.64 -7.11
CA GLY A 100 0.36 18.66 -6.77
C GLY A 100 -0.11 17.30 -6.24
N THR A 101 -0.96 17.33 -5.21
CA THR A 101 -1.44 16.14 -4.48
C THR A 101 -2.87 15.73 -4.83
N GLU A 102 -3.56 16.55 -5.60
CA GLU A 102 -4.93 16.32 -6.04
C GLU A 102 -4.96 15.84 -7.48
N PHE A 103 -5.72 14.78 -7.73
CA PHE A 103 -5.89 14.18 -9.03
C PHE A 103 -7.37 14.04 -9.37
N ARG A 104 -7.69 13.88 -10.64
CA ARG A 104 -9.02 13.48 -11.11
C ARG A 104 -8.88 12.34 -12.11
N ARG A 105 -9.94 11.57 -12.32
CA ARG A 105 -9.94 10.55 -13.37
C ARG A 105 -9.91 11.24 -14.73
N TYR A 106 -9.11 10.71 -15.66
CA TYR A 106 -9.17 11.16 -17.05
C TYR A 106 -10.51 10.79 -17.70
N ASP A 107 -11.00 9.58 -17.42
CA ASP A 107 -12.36 9.14 -17.76
C ASP A 107 -13.18 8.95 -16.48
N ALA A 108 -14.22 9.76 -16.31
CA ALA A 108 -15.10 9.73 -15.14
C ALA A 108 -15.96 8.46 -15.07
N ASN A 109 -16.25 7.83 -16.21
CA ASN A 109 -17.10 6.65 -16.28
C ASN A 109 -16.33 5.34 -16.14
N ALA A 110 -15.00 5.38 -16.32
CA ALA A 110 -14.16 4.21 -16.16
C ALA A 110 -13.91 3.90 -14.67
N PRO A 111 -13.92 2.61 -14.28
CA PRO A 111 -13.48 2.21 -12.96
C PRO A 111 -11.99 2.49 -12.78
N LEU A 112 -11.59 2.89 -11.57
CA LEU A 112 -10.19 3.07 -11.19
C LEU A 112 -9.48 1.71 -11.14
N LYS A 113 -8.48 1.54 -12.01
CA LYS A 113 -7.57 0.40 -12.13
C LYS A 113 -6.13 0.89 -12.00
N MET A 114 -5.18 0.01 -11.76
CA MET A 114 -3.75 0.41 -11.70
C MET A 114 -3.21 1.00 -13.01
N THR A 115 -3.83 0.66 -14.13
CA THR A 115 -3.52 1.21 -15.45
C THR A 115 -4.32 2.48 -15.78
N SER A 116 -5.23 2.91 -14.90
CA SER A 116 -6.03 4.11 -15.12
C SER A 116 -5.14 5.34 -15.19
N VAL A 117 -5.45 6.18 -16.17
CA VAL A 117 -4.85 7.50 -16.32
C VAL A 117 -5.62 8.48 -15.45
N LEU A 118 -4.86 9.19 -14.63
CA LEU A 118 -5.31 10.30 -13.81
C LEU A 118 -4.77 11.60 -14.39
N GLU A 119 -5.47 12.70 -14.15
CA GLU A 119 -4.93 14.04 -14.40
C GLU A 119 -4.65 14.73 -13.08
N CYS A 120 -3.48 15.37 -12.98
CA CYS A 120 -3.19 16.25 -11.86
C CYS A 120 -4.07 17.50 -11.93
N CYS A 121 -4.76 17.85 -10.84
CA CYS A 121 -5.63 19.02 -10.80
C CYS A 121 -4.86 20.35 -10.92
N ALA A 122 -3.56 20.38 -10.59
CA ALA A 122 -2.75 21.60 -10.61
C ALA A 122 -2.12 21.90 -11.97
N CYS A 123 -1.56 20.89 -12.65
CA CYS A 123 -0.83 21.08 -13.91
C CYS A 123 -1.43 20.33 -15.11
N LEU A 124 -2.54 19.62 -14.91
CA LEU A 124 -3.24 18.81 -15.92
C LEU A 124 -2.40 17.69 -16.54
N ALA A 125 -1.24 17.39 -15.97
CA ALA A 125 -0.40 16.30 -16.44
C ALA A 125 -1.08 14.95 -16.18
N GLN A 126 -0.99 14.07 -17.18
CA GLN A 126 -1.46 12.70 -17.08
C GLN A 126 -0.48 11.86 -16.28
N VAL A 127 -1.00 11.08 -15.33
CA VAL A 127 -0.25 10.21 -14.45
C VAL A 127 -0.97 8.87 -14.37
N ILE A 128 -0.25 7.77 -14.60
CA ILE A 128 -0.80 6.43 -14.44
C ILE A 128 -0.88 6.12 -12.94
N LEU A 129 -2.05 5.68 -12.46
CA LEU A 129 -2.28 5.40 -11.03
C LEU A 129 -1.22 4.46 -10.44
N GLY A 130 -0.88 3.37 -11.14
CA GLY A 130 0.13 2.42 -10.68
C GLY A 130 1.51 3.06 -10.48
N VAL A 131 1.92 3.96 -11.38
CA VAL A 131 3.20 4.68 -11.26
C VAL A 131 3.18 5.61 -10.05
N LEU A 132 2.08 6.35 -9.86
CA LEU A 132 1.89 7.21 -8.70
C LEU A 132 2.02 6.45 -7.37
N LEU A 133 1.40 5.27 -7.28
CA LEU A 133 1.45 4.45 -6.08
C LEU A 133 2.83 3.81 -5.85
N VAL A 134 3.56 3.46 -6.91
CA VAL A 134 4.94 2.97 -6.81
C VAL A 134 5.86 4.05 -6.26
N GLU A 135 5.76 5.28 -6.76
CA GLU A 135 6.54 6.41 -6.26
C GLU A 135 6.21 6.72 -4.79
N LEU A 136 4.92 6.74 -4.43
CA LEU A 136 4.49 6.91 -3.05
C LEU A 136 5.03 5.79 -2.14
N GLY A 137 5.08 4.56 -2.65
CA GLY A 137 5.70 3.42 -1.96
C GLY A 137 7.19 3.62 -1.73
N ARG A 138 7.94 4.07 -2.74
CA ARG A 138 9.38 4.38 -2.64
C ARG A 138 9.64 5.47 -1.61
N ASP A 139 8.84 6.54 -1.61
CA ASP A 139 8.94 7.63 -0.63
C ASP A 139 8.71 7.13 0.81
N SER A 140 7.76 6.22 1.00
CA SER A 140 7.49 5.64 2.32
C SER A 140 8.69 4.86 2.86
N ILE A 141 9.35 4.07 2.00
CA ILE A 141 10.54 3.28 2.36
C ILE A 141 11.70 4.23 2.67
N ALA A 142 11.92 5.24 1.83
CA ALA A 142 12.95 6.25 2.04
C ALA A 142 12.76 6.95 3.39
N LYS A 143 11.51 7.34 3.73
CA LYS A 143 11.18 7.97 5.01
C LYS A 143 11.41 7.05 6.20
N VAL A 144 11.02 5.78 6.12
CA VAL A 144 11.28 4.80 7.19
C VAL A 144 12.78 4.60 7.40
N ARG A 145 13.56 4.47 6.32
CA ARG A 145 15.02 4.35 6.39
C ARG A 145 15.67 5.59 7.00
N ALA A 146 15.23 6.79 6.60
CA ALA A 146 15.70 8.04 7.17
C ALA A 146 15.39 8.15 8.68
N ASN A 147 14.21 7.72 9.09
CA ASN A 147 13.81 7.68 10.50
C ASN A 147 14.61 6.65 11.31
N ALA A 148 14.89 5.48 10.74
CA ALA A 148 15.75 4.47 11.38
C ALA A 148 17.18 5.00 11.54
N ALA A 149 17.73 5.64 10.51
CA ALA A 149 19.06 6.26 10.56
C ALA A 149 19.15 7.42 11.57
N SER A 150 18.09 8.22 11.72
CA SER A 150 18.07 9.28 12.74
C SER A 150 17.96 8.72 14.16
N ARG A 151 17.22 7.62 14.37
CA ARG A 151 17.18 6.90 15.65
C ARG A 151 18.53 6.27 16.01
N ALA A 152 19.20 5.61 15.06
CA ALA A 152 20.52 5.03 15.26
C ALA A 152 21.55 6.10 15.67
N ARG A 153 21.51 7.29 15.04
CA ARG A 153 22.35 8.43 15.42
C ARG A 153 22.08 8.95 16.84
N ARG A 154 20.83 8.93 17.30
CA ARG A 154 20.47 9.34 18.67
C ARG A 154 20.92 8.34 19.73
N LEU A 155 21.00 7.06 19.39
CA LEU A 155 21.38 6.01 20.34
C LEU A 155 22.89 5.87 20.53
N GLY A 156 23.70 6.42 19.62
CA GLY A 156 25.17 6.43 19.71
C GLY A 156 25.81 5.02 19.77
N PRO A 157 27.11 4.88 19.47
CA PRO A 157 27.82 3.65 19.81
C PRO A 157 27.85 3.56 21.34
N ARG A 158 27.13 2.60 21.91
CA ARG A 158 27.21 2.25 23.33
C ARG A 158 28.62 1.70 23.55
N ILE A 159 29.57 2.58 23.90
CA ILE A 159 30.93 2.18 24.28
C ILE A 159 30.77 1.35 25.55
N VAL A 160 30.78 0.02 25.37
CA VAL A 160 30.93 -0.91 26.46
C VAL A 160 32.35 -0.72 26.97
N LYS A 161 32.53 0.03 28.06
CA LYS A 161 33.76 0.00 28.84
C LYS A 161 33.89 -1.40 29.42
N THR A 162 34.53 -2.30 28.68
CA THR A 162 34.99 -3.59 29.20
C THR A 162 36.08 -3.30 30.21
N THR A 163 35.70 -3.17 31.48
CA THR A 163 36.65 -3.17 32.60
C THR A 163 37.32 -4.53 32.67
N ALA A 164 38.62 -4.56 32.37
CA ALA A 164 39.45 -5.74 32.49
C ALA A 164 39.57 -6.17 33.97
N PRO A 165 39.50 -7.47 34.29
CA PRO A 165 39.76 -7.96 35.63
C PRO A 165 41.28 -7.93 35.90
N SER A 166 41.65 -7.19 36.95
CA SER A 166 42.99 -7.16 37.53
C SER A 166 43.33 -8.51 38.14
N ALA A 167 44.23 -9.26 37.50
CA ALA A 167 44.81 -10.47 38.07
C ALA A 167 45.87 -10.08 39.12
N ALA A 168 45.50 -10.20 40.39
CA ALA A 168 46.46 -10.23 41.51
C ALA A 168 46.93 -11.67 41.70
N THR A 169 48.21 -11.92 41.46
CA THR A 169 48.89 -13.19 41.77
C THR A 169 49.86 -12.93 42.91
N ARG A 170 49.69 -13.64 44.03
CA ARG A 170 50.70 -13.93 45.04
C ARG A 170 50.73 -15.43 45.27
#